data_AF-A0A7Y6QRZ2-F1
#
_entry.id   AF-A0A7Y6QRZ2-F1
#
_cell.length_a   1.000
_cell.length_b   1.000
_cell.length_c   1.000
_cell.angle_alpha   90.00
_cell.angle_beta   90.00
_cell.angle_gamma   90.00
#
_symmetry.space_group_name_H-M   'P 1'
#
loop_
_entity.id
_entity.type
_entity.pdbx_description
1 polymer ?
#
loop_
_entity_poly.entity_id
_entity_poly.type
_entity_poly.pdbx_seq_one_letter_code
_entity_poly.pdbx_strand_id
1 'polypeptide(L)' 'MIPDQPLSPDDFDLPPEDEAEYDAWFRAQVEAGLLEADDPNTEWITNEVILQENAILRAELEAMIEAQKKHKK' A
#
# COMPACT_ATOMS: atom_id res chain seq x y z
N MET A 1 10.04 -4.98 -3.69
CA MET A 1 9.21 -5.23 -4.90
C MET A 1 7.83 -4.60 -4.73
N ILE A 2 7.42 -3.67 -5.61
CA ILE A 2 6.01 -3.28 -5.73
C ILE A 2 5.27 -4.43 -6.43
N PRO A 3 4.15 -4.92 -5.89
CA PRO A 3 3.41 -6.01 -6.52
C PRO A 3 2.94 -5.61 -7.92
N ASP A 4 3.03 -6.54 -8.87
CA ASP A 4 2.67 -6.38 -10.30
C ASP A 4 1.18 -6.04 -10.51
N GLN A 5 0.36 -6.17 -9.47
CA GLN A 5 -1.03 -5.74 -9.40
C GLN A 5 -1.25 -4.96 -8.10
N PRO A 6 -2.08 -3.89 -8.09
CA PRO A 6 -2.49 -3.27 -6.83
C PRO A 6 -3.17 -4.33 -5.98
N LEU A 7 -2.77 -4.44 -4.72
CA LEU A 7 -3.41 -5.32 -3.74
C LEU A 7 -4.93 -5.07 -3.77
N SER A 8 -5.72 -6.14 -3.84
CA SER A 8 -7.17 -6.04 -3.85
C SER A 8 -7.62 -5.28 -2.60
N PRO A 9 -8.72 -4.50 -2.63
CA PRO A 9 -9.34 -3.98 -1.40
C PRO A 9 -9.61 -5.10 -0.37
N ASP A 10 -9.79 -6.33 -0.84
CA ASP A 10 -9.99 -7.52 0.00
C ASP A 10 -8.69 -8.07 0.61
N ASP A 11 -7.52 -7.68 0.08
CA ASP A 11 -6.20 -8.07 0.61
C ASP A 11 -5.74 -7.11 1.74
N PHE A 12 -6.42 -5.98 1.92
CA PHE A 12 -6.22 -5.07 3.04
C PHE A 12 -7.26 -5.37 4.12
N ASP A 13 -6.84 -6.02 5.21
CA ASP A 13 -7.67 -6.15 6.42
C ASP A 13 -8.04 -4.75 6.92
N LEU A 14 -9.27 -4.32 6.61
CA LEU A 14 -9.77 -3.01 6.98
C LEU A 14 -9.72 -2.85 8.51
N PRO A 15 -9.31 -1.68 9.02
CA PRO A 15 -9.30 -1.44 10.44
C PRO A 15 -10.73 -1.52 11.01
N PRO A 16 -10.91 -2.09 12.21
CA PRO A 16 -12.20 -2.05 12.91
C PRO A 16 -12.54 -0.62 13.36
N GLU A 17 -13.83 -0.31 13.49
CA GLU A 17 -14.33 1.01 13.88
C GLU A 17 -14.27 1.24 15.41
N ASP A 18 -14.27 0.18 16.22
CA ASP A 18 -14.16 0.27 17.67
C ASP A 18 -12.71 0.58 18.10
N GLU A 19 -12.52 1.51 19.03
CA GLU A 19 -11.18 1.98 19.45
C GLU A 19 -10.32 0.86 20.07
N ALA A 20 -10.92 -0.05 20.84
CA ALA A 20 -10.18 -1.13 21.49
C ALA A 20 -9.81 -2.22 20.48
N GLU A 21 -10.72 -2.53 19.56
CA GLU A 21 -10.43 -3.42 18.43
C GLU A 21 -9.38 -2.81 17.48
N TYR A 22 -9.41 -1.49 17.29
CA TYR A 22 -8.44 -0.77 16.46
C TYR A 22 -7.04 -0.83 17.04
N ASP A 23 -6.86 -0.59 18.35
CA ASP A 23 -5.56 -0.70 19.00
C ASP A 23 -4.99 -2.13 18.88
N ALA A 24 -5.84 -3.14 19.04
CA ALA A 24 -5.43 -4.54 18.88
C ALA A 24 -5.01 -4.86 17.44
N TRP A 25 -5.82 -4.46 16.45
CA TRP A 25 -5.51 -4.62 15.02
C TRP A 25 -4.23 -3.86 14.65
N PHE A 26 -4.09 -2.61 15.07
CA PHE A 26 -2.93 -1.77 14.75
C PHE A 26 -1.63 -2.38 15.29
N ARG A 27 -1.64 -2.89 16.53
CA ARG A 27 -0.47 -3.57 17.10
C ARG A 27 -0.11 -4.84 16.34
N ALA A 28 -1.10 -5.61 15.88
CA ALA A 28 -0.85 -6.78 15.05
C ALA A 28 -0.20 -6.41 13.71
N GLN A 29 -0.65 -5.31 13.07
CA GLN A 29 -0.04 -4.80 11.84
C GLN A 29 1.41 -4.32 12.08
N VAL A 30 1.67 -3.64 13.21
CA VAL A 30 3.02 -3.22 13.60
C VAL A 30 3.93 -4.42 13.84
N GLU A 31 3.45 -5.43 14.56
CA GLU A 31 4.22 -6.66 14.80
C GLU A 31 4.58 -7.37 13.50
N ALA A 32 3.61 -7.50 12.57
CA ALA A 32 3.86 -8.07 11.25
C ALA A 32 4.92 -7.28 10.46
N GLY A 33 4.84 -5.94 10.45
CA GLY A 33 5.82 -5.09 9.78
C GLY A 33 7.23 -5.16 10.40
N LEU A 34 7.33 -5.35 11.72
CA LEU A 34 8.62 -5.57 12.38
C LEU A 34 9.21 -6.93 12.02
N LEU A 35 8.39 -7.99 12.00
CA LEU A 35 8.83 -9.33 11.57
C LEU A 35 9.31 -9.33 10.13
N GLU A 36 8.62 -8.63 9.23
CA GLU A 36 9.04 -8.46 7.84
C GLU A 36 10.36 -7.68 7.77
N ALA A 37 10.51 -6.59 8.52
CA ALA A 37 11.75 -5.82 8.55
C ALA A 37 12.96 -6.64 9.07
N ASP A 38 12.73 -7.56 10.01
CA ASP A 38 13.76 -8.42 10.59
C ASP A 38 14.11 -9.64 9.72
N ASP A 39 13.35 -9.94 8.66
CA ASP A 39 13.66 -11.04 7.74
C ASP A 39 14.98 -10.75 6.99
N PRO A 40 15.96 -11.69 6.98
CA PRO A 40 17.25 -11.48 6.33
C PRO A 40 17.15 -11.30 4.80
N ASN A 41 16.03 -11.68 4.19
CA ASN A 41 15.75 -11.48 2.76
C ASN A 41 15.08 -10.13 2.47
N THR A 42 14.81 -9.31 3.48
CA THR A 42 14.15 -8.03 3.29
C THR A 42 15.04 -7.02 2.58
N GLU A 43 14.52 -6.52 1.47
CA GLU A 43 15.19 -5.53 0.64
C GLU A 43 14.93 -4.12 1.18
N TRP A 44 15.97 -3.49 1.72
CA TRP A 44 15.92 -2.10 2.16
C TRP A 44 16.20 -1.16 0.97
N ILE A 45 15.17 -0.42 0.54
CA ILE A 45 15.31 0.61 -0.49
C ILE A 45 15.50 2.00 0.12
N THR A 46 16.16 2.90 -0.62
CA THR A 46 16.29 4.29 -0.17
C THR A 46 14.98 5.05 -0.31
N ASN A 47 14.82 6.12 0.46
CA ASN A 47 13.65 6.98 0.35
C ASN A 47 13.51 7.61 -1.05
N GLU A 48 14.62 7.88 -1.74
CA GLU A 48 14.59 8.43 -3.11
C GLU A 48 13.95 7.46 -4.11
N VAL A 49 14.20 6.15 -3.98
CA VAL A 49 13.62 5.13 -4.86
C VAL A 49 12.10 5.11 -4.71
N ILE A 50 11.58 5.04 -3.48
CA ILE A 50 10.13 4.98 -3.27
C ILE A 50 9.44 6.30 -3.68
N LEU A 51 10.12 7.44 -3.58
CA LEU A 51 9.59 8.72 -4.08
C LEU A 51 9.45 8.72 -5.61
N GLN A 52 10.41 8.15 -6.33
CA GLN A 52 10.34 8.01 -7.78
C GLN A 52 9.22 7.07 -8.20
N GLU A 53 9.12 5.90 -7.55
CA GLU A 53 8.06 4.92 -7.82
C GLU A 53 6.67 5.51 -7.55
N ASN A 54 6.48 6.22 -6.43
CA ASN A 54 5.23 6.89 -6.12
C ASN A 54 4.85 7.96 -7.17
N ALA A 55 5.82 8.70 -7.70
CA ALA A 55 5.56 9.67 -8.75
C ALA A 55 5.05 9.01 -10.04
N ILE A 56 5.60 7.84 -10.38
CA ILE A 56 5.15 7.03 -11.54
C ILE A 56 3.72 6.52 -11.29
N LEU A 57 3.48 5.85 -10.16
CA LEU A 57 2.16 5.32 -9.80
C LEU A 57 1.08 6.41 -9.81
N ARG A 58 1.40 7.60 -9.30
CA ARG A 58 0.49 8.74 -9.29
C ARG A 58 0.15 9.21 -10.71
N ALA A 59 1.14 9.31 -11.60
CA ALA A 59 0.91 9.72 -12.98
C ALA A 59 0.07 8.69 -13.76
N GLU A 60 0.30 7.40 -13.54
CA GLU A 60 -0.49 6.32 -14.14
C GLU A 60 -1.94 6.36 -13.66
N LEU A 61 -2.17 6.53 -12.35
CA LEU A 61 -3.51 6.65 -11.78
C LEU A 61 -4.27 7.85 -12.36
N GLU A 62 -3.61 9.00 -12.50
CA GLU A 62 -4.19 10.19 -13.13
C GLU A 62 -4.60 9.93 -14.58
N ALA A 63 -3.75 9.25 -15.36
CA ALA A 63 -4.06 8.88 -16.73
C ALA A 63 -5.28 7.93 -16.82
N MET A 64 -5.37 6.95 -15.91
CA MET A 64 -6.52 6.04 -15.82
C MET A 64 -7.82 6.78 -15.48
N ILE A 65 -7.78 7.70 -14.51
CA ILE A 65 -8.93 8.52 -14.12
C ILE A 65 -9.41 9.37 -15.31
N GLU A 66 -8.51 10.01 -16.04
CA GLU A 66 -8.88 10.81 -17.22
C GLU A 66 -9.45 9.95 -18.37
N ALA A 67 -8.90 8.76 -18.58
CA ALA A 67 -9.46 7.81 -19.55
C ALA A 67 -10.88 7.36 -19.16
N GLN A 68 -11.11 7.06 -17.88
CA GLN A 68 -12.45 6.70 -17.38
C GLN A 68 -13.45 7.85 -17.49
N LYS A 69 -13.03 9.09 -17.20
CA LYS A 69 -13.87 10.29 -17.39
C LYS A 69 -14.29 10.47 -18.84
N LYS A 70 -13.40 10.18 -19.80
CA LYS A 70 -13.70 10.24 -21.24
C LYS A 70 -14.66 9.13 -21.67
N HIS A 71 -14.58 7.94 -21.09
CA HIS A 71 -15.48 6.81 -21.39
C HIS A 71 -16.88 6.94 -20.77
N LYS A 72 -17.05 7.72 -19.69
CA LYS A 72 -18.35 8.00 -19.06
C LYS A 72 -19.09 9.21 -19.69
N LYS A 73 -18.50 9.89 -20.67
CA LYS A 73 -19.08 11.02 -21.40
C LYS A 73 -19.60 10.57 -22.76
#